data_AF-A0A7S2LL93-F1
#
_entry.id   AF-A0A7S2LL93-F1
#
_cell.length_a   1.000
_cell.length_b   1.000
_cell.length_c   1.000
_cell.angle_alpha   90.00
_cell.angle_beta   90.00
_cell.angle_gamma   90.00
#
_symmetry.space_group_name_H-M   'P 1'
#
loop_
_entity.id
_entity.type
_entity.pdbx_description
1 polymer ?
#
loop_
_entity_poly.entity_id
_entity_poly.type
_entity_poly.pdbx_seq_one_letter_code
_entity_poly.pdbx_strand_id
1 'polypeptide(L)'
;ATRGPRGGGMERDNDWIWEALALGEESLLKDADIDYFDWTGTHEKYGTPLIALVVGKATGQEVYDFATGTPEKLTERLNLMKLALAKGASPHAKPPQQFSICKSWWKTEGDKEVENSRTPLVHFNDKSAYGVVASCLEALTNVEGDWKRELRFLRDAARILAAFRPSHHRAAGS
;
A
#
# COMPACT_ATOMS: atom_id res chain seq x y z
N ALA A 1 45.65 -18.37 -15.57
CA ALA A 1 44.87 -17.22 -15.06
C ALA A 1 43.49 -17.71 -14.63
N THR A 2 43.31 -17.90 -13.33
CA THR A 2 42.05 -18.32 -12.70
C THR A 2 41.05 -17.17 -12.78
N ARG A 3 39.91 -17.39 -13.46
CA ARG A 3 38.75 -16.50 -13.38
C ARG A 3 38.04 -16.81 -12.07
N GLY A 4 38.13 -15.90 -11.10
CA GLY A 4 37.32 -15.92 -9.89
C GLY A 4 35.84 -15.64 -10.20
N PRO A 5 34.89 -16.17 -9.42
CA PRO A 5 33.48 -15.87 -9.57
C PRO A 5 33.23 -14.44 -9.08
N ARG A 6 32.74 -13.56 -9.97
CA ARG A 6 32.29 -12.22 -9.59
C ARG A 6 30.91 -12.33 -8.93
N GLY A 7 30.93 -12.18 -7.61
CA GLY A 7 29.86 -11.78 -6.70
C GLY A 7 28.42 -11.86 -7.21
N GLY A 8 27.75 -12.95 -6.88
CA GLY A 8 26.31 -12.90 -6.63
C GLY A 8 26.10 -12.09 -5.36
N GLY A 9 25.70 -10.83 -5.51
CA GLY A 9 25.10 -10.12 -4.39
C GLY A 9 23.86 -10.91 -3.98
N MET A 10 23.80 -11.39 -2.73
CA MET A 10 22.54 -11.82 -2.16
C MET A 10 21.62 -10.62 -2.21
N GLU A 11 20.74 -10.58 -3.20
CA GLU A 11 19.47 -9.88 -3.11
C GLU A 11 18.84 -10.46 -1.84
N ARG A 12 18.93 -9.73 -0.72
CA ARG A 12 18.19 -10.13 0.47
C ARG A 12 16.74 -10.09 0.05
N ASP A 13 16.11 -11.25 0.09
CA ASP A 13 14.71 -11.40 -0.27
C ASP A 13 13.89 -10.50 0.68
N ASN A 14 13.50 -9.35 0.16
CA ASN A 14 12.76 -8.32 0.87
C ASN A 14 11.24 -8.54 0.71
N ASP A 15 10.81 -9.65 0.10
CA ASP A 15 9.41 -9.93 -0.17
C ASP A 15 8.59 -9.96 1.13
N TRP A 16 9.17 -10.42 2.24
CA TRP A 16 8.48 -10.42 3.52
C TRP A 16 8.09 -9.01 4.00
N ILE A 17 8.89 -7.98 3.69
CA ILE A 17 8.58 -6.58 4.03
C ILE A 17 7.42 -6.09 3.17
N TRP A 18 7.46 -6.37 1.87
CA TRP A 18 6.36 -6.08 0.97
C TRP A 18 5.06 -6.75 1.39
N GLU A 19 5.15 -7.99 1.86
CA GLU A 19 4.02 -8.74 2.40
C GLU A 19 3.47 -8.12 3.68
N ALA A 20 4.34 -7.77 4.64
CA ALA A 20 3.93 -7.11 5.87
C ALA A 20 3.24 -5.76 5.59
N LEU A 21 3.77 -4.97 4.65
CA LEU A 21 3.13 -3.72 4.20
C LEU A 21 1.75 -3.98 3.59
N ALA A 22 1.62 -4.98 2.72
CA ALA A 22 0.33 -5.29 2.09
C ALA A 22 -0.70 -5.85 3.09
N LEU A 23 -0.27 -6.63 4.08
CA LEU A 23 -1.13 -7.08 5.18
C LEU A 23 -1.46 -5.96 6.18
N GLY A 24 -0.63 -4.91 6.24
CA GLY A 24 -0.77 -3.82 7.21
C GLY A 24 -0.30 -4.21 8.61
N GLU A 25 0.63 -5.15 8.72
CA GLU A 25 1.12 -5.68 10.00
C GLU A 25 2.24 -4.81 10.56
N GLU A 26 1.87 -3.77 11.32
CA GLU A 26 2.85 -2.86 11.94
C GLU A 26 3.81 -3.58 12.89
N SER A 27 3.30 -4.59 13.61
CA SER A 27 4.06 -5.40 14.57
C SER A 27 5.26 -6.14 13.95
N LEU A 28 5.15 -6.59 12.70
CA LEU A 28 6.23 -7.28 11.99
C LEU A 28 7.36 -6.33 11.58
N LEU A 29 7.07 -5.04 11.43
CA LEU A 29 8.01 -4.05 10.92
C LEU A 29 8.63 -3.20 12.03
N LYS A 30 7.91 -2.99 13.14
CA LYS A 30 8.33 -2.08 14.21
C LYS A 30 9.63 -2.47 14.90
N ASP A 31 9.85 -3.76 15.09
CA ASP A 31 11.02 -4.29 15.82
C ASP A 31 12.08 -4.89 14.89
N ALA A 32 11.83 -4.88 13.58
CA ALA A 32 12.77 -5.37 12.58
C ALA A 32 13.74 -4.26 12.13
N ASP A 33 15.00 -4.62 11.90
CA ASP A 33 15.88 -3.78 11.10
C ASP A 33 15.36 -3.80 9.66
N ILE A 34 14.82 -2.67 9.21
CA ILE A 34 14.27 -2.46 7.87
C ILE A 34 14.91 -1.26 7.17
N ASP A 35 16.07 -0.82 7.66
CA ASP A 35 16.82 0.28 7.06
C ASP A 35 17.44 -0.10 5.72
N TYR A 36 17.62 -1.41 5.48
CA TYR A 36 18.08 -1.95 4.20
C TYR A 36 16.99 -2.05 3.13
N PHE A 37 15.71 -1.87 3.49
CA PHE A 37 14.61 -1.94 2.53
C PHE A 37 14.61 -0.72 1.60
N ASP A 38 14.43 -0.94 0.30
CA ASP A 38 14.29 0.15 -0.65
C ASP A 38 12.87 0.74 -0.61
N TRP A 39 12.69 1.72 0.29
CA TRP A 39 11.43 2.47 0.45
C TRP A 39 11.04 3.31 -0.76
N THR A 40 11.97 3.55 -1.69
CA THR A 40 11.71 4.24 -2.96
C THR A 40 11.43 3.29 -4.12
N GLY A 41 11.64 1.99 -3.87
CA GLY A 41 11.58 0.94 -4.87
C GLY A 41 10.18 0.58 -5.33
N THR A 42 10.16 -0.34 -6.28
CA THR A 42 8.95 -0.87 -6.90
C THR A 42 8.95 -2.38 -6.90
N HIS A 43 7.76 -2.98 -6.86
CA HIS A 43 7.56 -4.42 -6.87
C HIS A 43 6.45 -4.81 -7.85
N GLU A 44 6.66 -5.86 -8.65
CA GLU A 44 5.72 -6.28 -9.71
C GLU A 44 4.32 -6.63 -9.15
N LYS A 45 4.28 -7.27 -7.97
CA LYS A 45 3.03 -7.62 -7.28
C LYS A 45 2.41 -6.52 -6.44
N TYR A 46 3.20 -5.60 -5.85
CA TYR A 46 2.72 -4.69 -4.81
C TYR A 46 2.78 -3.21 -5.21
N GLY A 47 3.38 -2.91 -6.36
CA GLY A 47 3.49 -1.56 -6.89
C GLY A 47 4.60 -0.78 -6.18
N THR A 48 4.22 0.12 -5.29
CA THR A 48 5.13 0.89 -4.41
C THR A 48 4.77 0.62 -2.95
N PRO A 49 5.62 0.95 -1.96
CA PRO A 49 5.32 0.64 -0.55
C PRO A 49 3.99 1.24 -0.07
N LEU A 50 3.68 2.45 -0.56
CA LEU A 50 2.42 3.13 -0.25
C LEU A 50 1.23 2.51 -0.99
N ILE A 51 1.40 2.04 -2.23
CA ILE A 51 0.33 1.31 -2.95
C ILE A 51 0.01 0.00 -2.24
N ALA A 52 1.03 -0.75 -1.79
CA ALA A 52 0.86 -1.99 -1.03
C ALA A 52 -0.03 -1.78 0.21
N LEU A 53 0.24 -0.71 0.98
CA LEU A 53 -0.52 -0.35 2.18
C LEU A 53 -1.98 0.04 1.90
N VAL A 54 -2.28 0.65 0.75
CA VAL A 54 -3.64 1.05 0.38
C VAL A 54 -4.41 -0.12 -0.23
N VAL A 55 -3.84 -0.81 -1.22
CA VAL A 55 -4.53 -1.87 -1.97
C VAL A 55 -4.69 -3.14 -1.14
N GLY A 56 -3.70 -3.45 -0.30
CA GLY A 56 -3.70 -4.62 0.55
C GLY A 56 -3.42 -5.94 -0.18
N LYS A 57 -3.63 -7.08 0.51
CA LYS A 57 -3.34 -8.43 0.01
C LYS A 57 -4.53 -9.37 0.23
N ALA A 58 -4.68 -10.37 -0.63
CA ALA A 58 -5.57 -11.51 -0.37
C ALA A 58 -4.72 -12.75 -0.06
N THR A 59 -5.12 -13.51 0.97
CA THR A 59 -4.45 -14.74 1.39
C THR A 59 -5.50 -15.83 1.65
N GLY A 60 -5.56 -16.83 0.77
CA GLY A 60 -6.59 -17.86 0.85
C GLY A 60 -7.98 -17.27 0.67
N GLN A 61 -8.83 -17.42 1.68
CA GLN A 61 -10.20 -16.87 1.70
C GLN A 61 -10.29 -15.48 2.34
N GLU A 62 -9.19 -14.97 2.91
CA GLU A 62 -9.17 -13.71 3.63
C GLU A 62 -8.61 -12.58 2.77
N VAL A 63 -9.22 -11.40 2.89
CA VAL A 63 -8.75 -10.17 2.26
C VAL A 63 -8.30 -9.22 3.36
N TYR A 64 -7.09 -8.72 3.24
CA TYR A 64 -6.46 -7.78 4.16
C TYR A 64 -6.30 -6.44 3.44
N ASP A 65 -7.32 -5.60 3.50
CA ASP A 65 -7.28 -4.23 2.98
C ASP A 65 -8.12 -3.28 3.83
N PHE A 66 -8.34 -2.06 3.35
CA PHE A 66 -9.08 -1.07 4.11
C PHE A 66 -10.58 -1.36 4.23
N ALA A 67 -11.15 -2.20 3.36
CA ALA A 67 -12.58 -2.51 3.37
C ALA A 67 -12.94 -3.56 4.43
N THR A 68 -12.03 -4.52 4.66
CA THR A 68 -12.20 -5.61 5.62
C THR A 68 -11.52 -5.36 6.97
N GLY A 69 -10.62 -4.39 7.06
CA GLY A 69 -9.83 -4.11 8.27
C GLY A 69 -10.66 -3.66 9.48
N THR A 70 -10.23 -4.08 10.68
CA THR A 70 -10.73 -3.54 11.95
C THR A 70 -10.22 -2.10 12.15
N PRO A 71 -10.85 -1.29 13.04
CA PRO A 71 -10.36 0.06 13.35
C PRO A 71 -8.87 0.10 13.74
N GLU A 72 -8.40 -0.91 14.47
CA GLU A 72 -7.00 -1.06 14.88
C GLU A 72 -6.11 -1.27 13.66
N LYS A 73 -6.47 -2.21 12.77
CA LYS A 73 -5.72 -2.49 11.54
C LYS A 73 -5.69 -1.29 10.58
N LEU A 74 -6.76 -0.51 10.52
CA LEU A 74 -6.77 0.75 9.75
C LEU A 74 -5.80 1.77 10.34
N THR A 75 -5.70 1.83 11.67
CA THR A 75 -4.76 2.73 12.36
C THR A 75 -3.31 2.30 12.12
N GLU A 76 -3.02 1.00 12.23
CA GLU A 76 -1.70 0.42 11.92
C GLU A 76 -1.26 0.76 10.48
N ARG A 77 -2.17 0.61 9.50
CA ARG A 77 -1.89 1.00 8.11
C ARG A 77 -1.54 2.47 7.96
N LEU A 78 -2.25 3.38 8.66
CA LEU A 78 -1.94 4.82 8.61
C LEU A 78 -0.57 5.12 9.26
N ASN A 79 -0.20 4.39 10.31
CA ASN A 79 1.13 4.52 10.93
C ASN A 79 2.23 4.03 9.99
N LEU A 80 2.02 2.88 9.35
CA LEU A 80 2.94 2.35 8.34
C LEU A 80 3.09 3.29 7.14
N MET A 81 2.02 3.98 6.71
CA MET A 81 2.14 5.01 5.66
C MET A 81 3.06 6.15 6.12
N LYS A 82 2.92 6.64 7.36
CA LYS A 82 3.80 7.69 7.91
C LYS A 82 5.25 7.21 7.99
N LEU A 83 5.48 5.96 8.40
CA LEU A 83 6.81 5.35 8.44
C LEU A 83 7.41 5.28 7.03
N ALA A 84 6.68 4.76 6.05
CA ALA A 84 7.14 4.67 4.67
C ALA A 84 7.52 6.05 4.11
N LEU A 85 6.69 7.08 4.35
CA LEU A 85 7.00 8.47 3.98
C LEU A 85 8.26 8.98 4.66
N ALA A 86 8.43 8.73 5.97
CA ALA A 86 9.62 9.14 6.71
C ALA A 86 10.90 8.45 6.21
N LYS A 87 10.77 7.25 5.66
CA LYS A 87 11.86 6.48 5.04
C LYS A 87 12.09 6.83 3.56
N GLY A 88 11.31 7.74 2.98
CA GLY A 88 11.52 8.28 1.64
C GLY A 88 10.55 7.80 0.55
N ALA A 89 9.56 6.97 0.90
CA ALA A 89 8.54 6.56 -0.07
C ALA A 89 7.79 7.79 -0.60
N SER A 90 7.56 7.83 -1.92
CA SER A 90 6.93 8.97 -2.58
C SER A 90 5.46 8.69 -2.92
N PRO A 91 4.51 9.56 -2.52
CA PRO A 91 3.09 9.46 -2.93
C PRO A 91 2.86 9.55 -4.44
N HIS A 92 3.84 10.09 -5.17
CA HIS A 92 3.78 10.34 -6.61
C HIS A 92 4.54 9.29 -7.42
N ALA A 93 5.30 8.40 -6.76
CA ALA A 93 5.93 7.27 -7.43
C ALA A 93 4.87 6.41 -8.10
N LYS A 94 5.16 5.99 -9.32
CA LYS A 94 4.32 5.07 -10.09
C LYS A 94 4.84 3.64 -9.92
N PRO A 95 3.94 2.64 -9.98
CA PRO A 95 4.35 1.25 -9.97
C PRO A 95 5.09 0.89 -11.28
N PRO A 96 5.76 -0.28 -11.34
CA PRO A 96 6.43 -0.73 -12.55
C PRO A 96 5.39 -1.14 -13.61
N GLN A 97 5.78 -1.18 -14.89
CA GLN A 97 4.84 -1.44 -16.00
C GLN A 97 4.11 -2.80 -15.89
N GLN A 98 4.76 -3.78 -15.26
CA GLN A 98 4.25 -5.14 -15.03
C GLN A 98 3.18 -5.18 -13.93
N PHE A 99 3.10 -4.16 -13.07
CA PHE A 99 2.12 -4.12 -11.99
C PHE A 99 0.71 -3.98 -12.56
N SER A 100 -0.12 -4.99 -12.29
CA SER A 100 -1.51 -4.98 -12.70
C SER A 100 -2.40 -5.53 -11.60
N ILE A 101 -3.18 -4.65 -10.97
CA ILE A 101 -4.20 -5.02 -9.99
C ILE A 101 -5.51 -4.32 -10.33
N CYS A 102 -6.59 -5.07 -10.24
CA CYS A 102 -7.95 -4.54 -10.19
C CYS A 102 -8.70 -5.06 -8.96
N LYS A 103 -9.51 -4.21 -8.33
CA LYS A 103 -10.33 -4.59 -7.16
C LYS A 103 -11.73 -4.00 -7.22
N SER A 104 -12.67 -4.72 -6.61
CA SER A 104 -14.01 -4.24 -6.24
C SER A 104 -14.28 -4.69 -4.81
N TRP A 105 -15.02 -3.90 -4.04
CA TRP A 105 -15.40 -4.21 -2.67
C TRP A 105 -16.92 -4.24 -2.54
N TRP A 106 -17.43 -4.91 -1.52
CA TRP A 106 -18.84 -4.91 -1.15
C TRP A 106 -18.95 -4.97 0.37
N LYS A 107 -20.10 -4.56 0.91
CA LYS A 107 -20.39 -4.64 2.34
C LYS A 107 -20.93 -6.01 2.68
N THR A 108 -20.57 -6.49 3.86
CA THR A 108 -21.18 -7.66 4.48
C THR A 108 -21.81 -7.28 5.81
N GLU A 109 -22.97 -7.86 6.10
CA GLU A 109 -23.65 -7.83 7.38
C GLU A 109 -23.76 -9.27 7.90
N GLY A 110 -22.82 -9.65 8.78
CA GLY A 110 -22.57 -11.06 9.08
C GLY A 110 -22.06 -11.78 7.83
N ASP A 111 -22.70 -12.91 7.49
CA ASP A 111 -22.34 -13.72 6.32
C ASP A 111 -23.06 -13.29 5.02
N LYS A 112 -23.87 -12.22 5.06
CA LYS A 112 -24.66 -11.75 3.91
C LYS A 112 -24.05 -10.51 3.30
N GLU A 113 -23.92 -10.53 1.97
CA GLU A 113 -23.59 -9.33 1.21
C GLU A 113 -24.77 -8.35 1.24
N VAL A 114 -24.47 -7.07 1.45
CA VAL A 114 -25.46 -6.00 1.32
C VAL A 114 -25.72 -5.78 -0.17
N GLU A 115 -26.99 -5.88 -0.57
CA GLU A 115 -27.42 -5.68 -1.95
C GLU A 115 -26.95 -4.31 -2.47
N ASN A 116 -26.54 -4.25 -3.74
CA ASN A 116 -26.06 -3.04 -4.42
C ASN A 116 -24.84 -2.33 -3.79
N SER A 117 -24.21 -2.92 -2.78
CA SER A 117 -23.02 -2.32 -2.15
C SER A 117 -21.72 -2.54 -2.93
N ARG A 118 -21.76 -3.35 -3.99
CA ARG A 118 -20.56 -3.67 -4.77
C ARG A 118 -20.07 -2.45 -5.54
N THR A 119 -18.84 -2.06 -5.30
CA THR A 119 -18.18 -0.96 -6.03
C THR A 119 -17.90 -1.36 -7.47
N PRO A 120 -17.79 -0.39 -8.39
CA PRO A 120 -17.20 -0.62 -9.70
C PRO A 120 -15.80 -1.26 -9.57
N LEU A 121 -15.39 -1.99 -10.61
CA LEU A 121 -14.03 -2.52 -10.71
C LEU A 121 -13.05 -1.37 -10.95
N VAL A 122 -12.07 -1.23 -10.06
CA VAL A 122 -11.04 -0.17 -10.14
C VAL A 122 -9.72 -0.79 -10.58
N HIS A 123 -9.05 -0.16 -11.55
CA HIS A 123 -7.73 -0.57 -12.04
C HIS A 123 -6.63 0.37 -11.51
N PHE A 124 -5.47 -0.18 -11.11
CA PHE A 124 -4.39 0.59 -10.44
C PHE A 124 -3.06 0.68 -11.22
N ASN A 125 -2.99 0.11 -12.41
CA ASN A 125 -1.75 -0.23 -13.12
C ASN A 125 -0.82 0.97 -13.41
N ASP A 126 -1.35 2.19 -13.48
CA ASP A 126 -0.62 3.42 -13.82
C ASP A 126 -0.75 4.52 -12.75
N LYS A 127 -1.38 4.19 -11.61
CA LYS A 127 -1.73 5.14 -10.56
C LYS A 127 -0.65 5.19 -9.49
N SER A 128 -0.28 6.40 -9.08
CA SER A 128 0.50 6.58 -7.85
C SER A 128 -0.36 6.27 -6.62
N ALA A 129 0.24 6.20 -5.44
CA ALA A 129 -0.52 5.99 -4.19
C ALA A 129 -1.64 7.02 -4.00
N TYR A 130 -1.40 8.28 -4.36
CA TYR A 130 -2.45 9.31 -4.37
C TYR A 130 -3.59 8.98 -5.34
N GLY A 131 -3.26 8.56 -6.57
CA GLY A 131 -4.24 8.16 -7.57
C GLY A 131 -5.05 6.93 -7.16
N VAL A 132 -4.42 5.97 -6.47
CA VAL A 132 -5.09 4.80 -5.88
C VAL A 132 -6.11 5.27 -4.85
N VAL A 133 -5.70 6.07 -3.85
CA VAL A 133 -6.62 6.58 -2.81
C VAL A 133 -7.79 7.37 -3.42
N ALA A 134 -7.52 8.23 -4.39
CA ALA A 134 -8.55 9.00 -5.09
C ALA A 134 -9.56 8.08 -5.80
N SER A 135 -9.08 7.04 -6.48
CA SER A 135 -9.95 6.10 -7.21
C SER A 135 -10.79 5.26 -6.24
N CYS A 136 -10.24 4.89 -5.08
CA CYS A 136 -11.01 4.22 -4.02
C CYS A 136 -12.10 5.14 -3.44
N LEU A 137 -11.78 6.41 -3.19
CA LEU A 137 -12.76 7.40 -2.70
C LEU A 137 -13.92 7.55 -3.69
N GLU A 138 -13.62 7.67 -4.98
CA GLU A 138 -14.63 7.77 -6.04
C GLU A 138 -15.50 6.51 -6.10
N ALA A 139 -14.87 5.33 -6.04
CA ALA A 139 -15.58 4.06 -6.10
C ALA A 139 -16.55 3.86 -4.92
N LEU A 140 -16.17 4.29 -3.71
CA LEU A 140 -16.99 4.11 -2.50
C LEU A 140 -18.06 5.19 -2.31
N THR A 141 -17.85 6.40 -2.84
CA THR A 141 -18.80 7.52 -2.66
C THR A 141 -20.06 7.35 -3.50
N ASN A 142 -19.98 6.55 -4.57
CA ASN A 142 -21.05 6.40 -5.56
C ASN A 142 -21.86 5.10 -5.42
N VAL A 143 -21.69 4.36 -4.32
CA VAL A 143 -22.36 3.06 -4.10
C VAL A 143 -23.18 3.05 -2.82
N GLU A 144 -24.16 2.15 -2.76
CA GLU A 144 -24.97 1.94 -1.56
C GLU A 144 -24.14 1.26 -0.44
N GLY A 145 -24.58 1.42 0.81
CA GLY A 145 -23.95 0.83 2.00
C GLY A 145 -23.27 1.84 2.93
N ASP A 146 -23.10 1.45 4.20
CA ASP A 146 -22.41 2.27 5.20
C ASP A 146 -20.89 2.14 5.08
N TRP A 147 -20.30 2.97 4.21
CA TRP A 147 -18.86 3.07 3.97
C TRP A 147 -18.15 4.11 4.85
N LYS A 148 -18.78 4.62 5.92
CA LYS A 148 -18.24 5.77 6.69
C LYS A 148 -16.84 5.52 7.22
N ARG A 149 -16.55 4.29 7.68
CA ARG A 149 -15.25 3.92 8.24
C ARG A 149 -14.17 3.90 7.17
N GLU A 150 -14.44 3.26 6.05
CA GLU A 150 -13.52 3.12 4.91
C GLU A 150 -13.24 4.49 4.28
N LEU A 151 -14.28 5.30 4.10
CA LEU A 151 -14.16 6.68 3.62
C LEU A 151 -13.34 7.55 4.59
N ARG A 152 -13.46 7.34 5.91
CA ARG A 152 -12.61 8.04 6.89
C ARG A 152 -11.15 7.64 6.72
N PHE A 153 -10.85 6.34 6.66
CA PHE A 153 -9.49 5.86 6.42
C PHE A 153 -8.89 6.45 5.14
N LEU A 154 -9.61 6.40 4.02
CA LEU A 154 -9.13 6.92 2.73
C LEU A 154 -8.89 8.44 2.78
N ARG A 155 -9.74 9.20 3.46
CA ARG A 155 -9.53 10.66 3.66
C ARG A 155 -8.30 10.94 4.52
N ASP A 156 -8.08 10.13 5.56
CA ASP A 156 -6.89 10.27 6.42
C ASP A 156 -5.61 9.87 5.68
N ALA A 157 -5.65 8.79 4.89
CA ALA A 157 -4.57 8.43 3.98
C ALA A 157 -4.28 9.56 2.99
N ALA A 158 -5.30 10.15 2.35
CA ALA A 158 -5.12 11.28 1.45
C ALA A 158 -4.46 12.49 2.13
N ARG A 159 -4.84 12.79 3.38
CA ARG A 159 -4.22 13.86 4.18
C ARG A 159 -2.75 13.57 4.48
N ILE A 160 -2.42 12.34 4.87
CA ILE A 160 -1.04 11.91 5.14
C ILE A 160 -0.19 12.05 3.85
N LEU A 161 -0.70 11.56 2.73
CA LEU A 161 -0.01 11.65 1.43
C LEU A 161 0.17 13.11 0.97
N ALA A 162 -0.83 13.98 1.18
CA ALA A 162 -0.76 15.40 0.79
C ALA A 162 0.15 16.24 1.72
N ALA A 163 0.31 15.81 2.97
CA ALA A 163 1.23 16.42 3.92
C ALA A 163 2.70 16.11 3.59
N PHE A 164 2.97 15.14 2.70
CA PHE A 164 4.31 14.87 2.23
C PHE A 164 4.94 16.13 1.66
N ARG A 165 6.14 16.42 2.15
CA ARG A 165 7.05 17.42 1.59
C ARG A 165 8.30 16.63 1.21
N PRO A 166 8.72 16.61 -0.06
CA PRO A 166 10.01 16.04 -0.41
C PRO A 166 11.05 16.70 0.49
N SER A 167 11.71 15.91 1.33
CA SER A 167 12.80 16.42 2.15
C SER A 167 13.86 16.98 1.19
N HIS A 168 14.02 18.31 1.16
CA HIS A 168 15.19 18.95 0.55
C HIS A 168 16.43 18.59 1.39
N HIS A 169 16.86 17.33 1.38
CA HIS A 169 18.09 16.90 2.02
C HIS A 169 19.04 16.29 0.99
N ARG A 170 19.90 17.20 0.51
CA ARG A 170 21.24 17.04 -0.04
C ARG A 170 21.38 16.32 -1.39
N ALA A 171 21.16 17.11 -2.44
CA ALA A 171 22.27 17.35 -3.37
C ALA A 171 23.41 18.05 -2.59
N ALA A 172 24.21 17.29 -1.84
CA ALA A 172 25.55 17.72 -1.48
C ALA A 172 26.47 17.19 -2.59
N GLY A 173 26.38 17.84 -3.76
CA GLY A 173 27.49 17.86 -4.68
C GLY A 173 28.47 18.91 -4.20
N SER A 174 29.67 18.47 -3.82
CA SER A 174 30.97 19.13 -3.99
C SER A 174 32.04 18.12 -3.62
#